data_AF-S9WPZ7-F1
#
_entry.id   AF-S9WPZ7-F1
#
_cell.length_a   1.000
_cell.length_b   1.000
_cell.length_c   1.000
_cell.angle_alpha   90.00
_cell.angle_beta   90.00
_cell.angle_gamma   90.00
#
_symmetry.space_group_name_H-M   'P 1'
#
loop_
_entity.id
_entity.type
_entity.pdbx_description
1 polymer ?
#
loop_
_entity_poly.entity_id
_entity_poly.type
_entity_poly.pdbx_seq_one_letter_code
_entity_poly.pdbx_strand_id
1 'polypeptide(L)'
;MVKGFKIEEVASLCTSGDALFARRLPSGGCQFFAWPGTPLAIASNAITSMPDTIRTVHAVFGRKNTPIDIVVDVDCPVPQEHWSMHKIRPYQLQVMETVCSVLKEEVEKIGEQIETQVVLNSPNLKKASFHIHTKLKDVAFRDYDSLHGFLAGFHQRIPTVDLQIYRPNGMLRMFSSMKENHTSAMVVFEDARWNIGFPNGVVPPEAAALHSVCIREPGTYSRLLTFTPPAAKPFEPRTRDNNNKNNYNADLSKDAYEEGDVQETVKIIPVPLPYSKQEAIDNASRWLRAATEFEVMEWRQWVSLGITAFRVAYHFRDANLKRPAMDEMLDAWVEASRQCPTKFKPGDCERHWATFDVEKLAKGGEADWWLAYQRLGRLQVSGKENIALDEERRAKRHRRP
;
A
#
# COMPACT_ATOMS: atom_id res chain seq x y z
N MET A 1 -3.10 -27.05 12.77
CA MET A 1 -2.67 -25.70 12.31
C MET A 1 -1.24 -25.81 11.83
N VAL A 2 -0.97 -25.34 10.61
CA VAL A 2 0.38 -25.19 10.06
C VAL A 2 0.75 -23.71 10.04
N LYS A 3 2.02 -23.37 10.24
CA LYS A 3 2.51 -21.98 10.28
C LYS A 3 3.91 -21.87 9.68
N GLY A 4 4.21 -20.74 9.05
CA GLY A 4 5.50 -20.45 8.42
C GLY A 4 5.72 -18.95 8.27
N PHE A 5 6.95 -18.57 7.92
CA PHE A 5 7.29 -17.17 7.61
C PHE A 5 7.37 -16.91 6.11
N LYS A 6 7.39 -17.98 5.31
CA LYS A 6 7.20 -17.92 3.86
C LYS A 6 5.84 -18.50 3.51
N ILE A 7 5.17 -17.88 2.54
CA ILE A 7 3.84 -18.32 2.15
C ILE A 7 3.88 -19.71 1.50
N GLU A 8 4.94 -20.03 0.77
CA GLU A 8 5.13 -21.30 0.07
C GLU A 8 5.19 -22.50 1.04
N GLU A 9 5.77 -22.29 2.23
CA GLU A 9 5.86 -23.32 3.29
C GLU A 9 4.48 -23.74 3.79
N VAL A 10 3.51 -22.82 3.80
CA VAL A 10 2.15 -23.07 4.27
C VAL A 10 1.23 -23.46 3.12
N ALA A 11 1.34 -22.76 1.98
CA ALA A 11 0.51 -22.96 0.81
C ALA A 11 0.70 -24.35 0.18
N SER A 12 1.92 -24.90 0.21
CA SER A 12 2.19 -26.27 -0.28
C SER A 12 1.46 -27.37 0.50
N LEU A 13 0.97 -27.06 1.71
CA LEU A 13 0.20 -27.96 2.56
C LEU A 13 -1.31 -27.72 2.44
N CYS A 14 -1.74 -26.75 1.64
CA CYS A 14 -3.13 -26.35 1.49
C CYS A 14 -3.67 -26.77 0.12
N THR A 15 -4.93 -27.19 0.09
CA THR A 15 -5.71 -27.29 -1.14
C THR A 15 -6.25 -25.93 -1.56
N SER A 16 -6.84 -25.86 -2.76
CA SER A 16 -7.48 -24.64 -3.26
C SER A 16 -8.68 -24.21 -2.42
N GLY A 17 -9.34 -25.15 -1.72
CA GLY A 17 -10.48 -24.89 -0.84
C GLY A 17 -10.11 -24.53 0.60
N ASP A 18 -8.84 -24.66 1.00
CA ASP A 18 -8.42 -24.35 2.37
C ASP A 18 -8.20 -22.85 2.58
N ALA A 19 -8.60 -22.34 3.75
CA ALA A 19 -8.31 -20.96 4.13
C ALA A 19 -6.83 -20.78 4.49
N LEU A 20 -6.18 -19.81 3.84
CA LEU A 20 -4.82 -19.38 4.14
C LEU A 20 -4.83 -17.96 4.67
N PHE A 21 -4.14 -17.73 5.78
CA PHE A 21 -4.12 -16.45 6.45
C PHE A 21 -2.70 -15.91 6.62
N ALA A 22 -2.59 -14.59 6.69
CA ALA A 22 -1.38 -13.86 7.02
C ALA A 22 -1.62 -12.98 8.23
N ARG A 23 -0.89 -13.21 9.32
CA ARG A 23 -0.83 -12.29 10.46
C ARG A 23 0.32 -11.33 10.26
N ARG A 24 0.03 -10.03 10.29
CA ARG A 24 1.06 -8.99 10.28
C ARG A 24 1.72 -8.89 11.65
N LEU A 25 3.06 -8.85 11.68
CA LEU A 25 3.85 -8.82 12.91
C LEU A 25 4.26 -7.37 13.26
N PRO A 26 4.32 -6.99 14.56
CA PRO A 26 4.72 -5.64 14.97
C PRO A 26 6.13 -5.24 14.50
N SER A 27 7.03 -6.21 14.33
CA SER A 27 8.39 -6.00 13.82
C SER A 27 8.47 -5.82 12.30
N GLY A 28 7.34 -5.84 11.60
CA GLY A 28 7.26 -5.97 10.15
C GLY A 28 7.24 -7.43 9.68
N GLY A 29 6.74 -7.63 8.46
CA GLY A 29 6.58 -8.94 7.84
C GLY A 29 5.27 -9.65 8.19
N CYS A 30 5.15 -10.90 7.72
CA CYS A 30 3.98 -11.74 7.93
C CYS A 30 4.38 -13.09 8.54
N GLN A 31 3.54 -13.61 9.43
CA GLN A 31 3.47 -15.04 9.70
C GLN A 31 2.26 -15.61 8.97
N PHE A 32 2.49 -16.59 8.11
CA PHE A 32 1.44 -17.30 7.39
C PHE A 32 0.98 -18.50 8.18
N PHE A 33 -0.31 -18.81 8.13
CA PHE A 33 -0.86 -19.99 8.80
C PHE A 33 -2.17 -20.44 8.15
N ALA A 34 -2.47 -21.72 8.31
CA ALA A 34 -3.68 -22.36 7.79
C ALA A 34 -4.11 -23.54 8.65
N TRP A 35 -5.35 -23.99 8.44
CA TRP A 35 -5.85 -25.27 8.94
C TRP A 35 -6.32 -26.13 7.75
N PRO A 36 -5.41 -26.86 7.08
CA PRO A 36 -5.76 -27.71 5.95
C PRO A 36 -6.87 -28.71 6.32
N GLY A 37 -7.84 -28.89 5.42
CA GLY A 37 -9.01 -29.74 5.59
C GLY A 37 -10.08 -29.17 6.53
N THR A 38 -9.92 -27.95 7.05
CA THR A 38 -10.91 -27.32 7.95
C THR A 38 -11.90 -26.48 7.15
N PRO A 39 -13.23 -26.66 7.34
CA PRO A 39 -14.25 -25.83 6.69
C PRO A 39 -14.01 -24.33 6.88
N LEU A 40 -14.31 -23.53 5.86
CA LEU A 40 -14.01 -22.09 5.88
C LEU A 40 -14.69 -21.38 7.05
N ALA A 41 -15.91 -21.77 7.39
CA ALA A 41 -16.67 -21.20 8.51
C ALA A 41 -16.00 -21.45 9.87
N ILE A 42 -15.38 -22.61 10.05
CA ILE A 42 -14.65 -22.92 11.29
C ILE A 42 -13.34 -22.11 11.33
N ALA A 43 -12.61 -22.08 10.22
CA ALA A 43 -11.37 -21.35 10.11
C ALA A 43 -11.56 -19.83 10.32
N SER A 44 -12.62 -19.23 9.76
CA SER A 44 -12.94 -17.81 9.95
C SER A 44 -13.32 -17.46 11.38
N ASN A 45 -14.09 -18.32 12.05
CA ASN A 45 -14.48 -18.13 13.44
C ASN A 45 -13.29 -18.28 14.41
N ALA A 46 -12.30 -19.11 14.05
CA ALA A 46 -11.04 -19.17 14.78
C ALA A 46 -10.27 -17.82 14.73
N ILE A 47 -10.40 -17.05 13.64
CA ILE A 47 -9.78 -15.71 13.55
C ILE A 47 -10.50 -14.71 14.46
N THR A 48 -11.83 -14.67 14.43
CA THR A 48 -12.60 -13.70 15.24
C THR A 48 -12.51 -13.97 16.74
N SER A 49 -12.20 -15.21 17.14
CA SER A 49 -11.95 -15.57 18.54
C SER A 49 -10.52 -15.27 19.05
N MET A 50 -9.58 -14.90 18.16
CA MET A 50 -8.22 -14.51 18.60
C MET A 50 -8.27 -13.23 19.44
N PRO A 51 -7.42 -13.06 20.47
CA PRO A 51 -7.34 -11.79 21.20
C PRO A 51 -7.06 -10.59 20.28
N ASP A 52 -7.68 -9.46 20.55
CA ASP A 52 -7.53 -8.22 19.78
C ASP A 52 -6.04 -7.84 19.58
N THR A 53 -5.22 -8.02 20.62
CA THR A 53 -3.77 -7.75 20.61
C THR A 53 -2.98 -8.51 19.53
N ILE A 54 -3.54 -9.57 18.95
CA ILE A 54 -2.90 -10.37 17.91
C ILE A 54 -3.75 -10.53 16.64
N ARG A 55 -4.95 -9.92 16.61
CA ARG A 55 -5.92 -10.04 15.50
C ARG A 55 -5.61 -9.05 14.38
N THR A 56 -4.41 -9.14 13.81
CA THR A 56 -3.92 -8.37 12.65
C THR A 56 -3.90 -9.23 11.38
N VAL A 57 -4.99 -9.98 11.19
CA VAL A 57 -5.07 -11.09 10.23
C VAL A 57 -5.66 -10.65 8.89
N HIS A 58 -5.06 -11.16 7.81
CA HIS A 58 -5.53 -11.01 6.44
C HIS A 58 -5.82 -12.40 5.86
N ALA A 59 -6.88 -12.51 5.06
CA ALA A 59 -7.16 -13.68 4.24
C ALA A 59 -6.37 -13.58 2.93
N VAL A 60 -5.70 -14.67 2.56
CA VAL A 60 -4.91 -14.76 1.33
C VAL A 60 -5.75 -15.40 0.23
N PHE A 61 -6.18 -14.59 -0.73
CA PHE A 61 -7.04 -15.02 -1.83
C PHE A 61 -6.30 -15.11 -3.18
N GLY A 62 -5.14 -14.47 -3.31
CA GLY A 62 -4.36 -14.39 -4.54
C GLY A 62 -3.65 -15.70 -4.92
N ARG A 63 -4.38 -16.82 -4.94
CA ARG A 63 -3.88 -18.15 -5.29
C ARG A 63 -4.53 -18.59 -6.60
N LYS A 64 -3.71 -19.11 -7.52
CA LYS A 64 -4.23 -19.63 -8.80
C LYS A 64 -5.09 -20.86 -8.57
N ASN A 65 -6.14 -21.02 -9.38
CA ASN A 65 -7.10 -22.12 -9.27
C ASN A 65 -7.79 -22.22 -7.89
N THR A 66 -7.85 -21.12 -7.15
CA THR A 66 -8.64 -21.00 -5.92
C THR A 66 -9.90 -20.21 -6.21
N PRO A 67 -11.08 -20.87 -6.27
CA PRO A 67 -12.35 -20.20 -6.51
C PRO A 67 -12.58 -19.06 -5.53
N ILE A 68 -13.13 -17.96 -6.02
CA ILE A 68 -13.28 -16.72 -5.26
C ILE A 68 -14.65 -16.09 -5.52
N ASP A 69 -15.24 -15.51 -4.48
CA ASP A 69 -16.39 -14.62 -4.62
C ASP A 69 -15.93 -13.26 -5.16
N ILE A 70 -16.87 -12.36 -5.48
CA ILE A 70 -16.49 -10.99 -5.80
C ILE A 70 -16.00 -10.35 -4.51
N VAL A 71 -14.75 -9.90 -4.52
CA VAL A 71 -14.15 -9.16 -3.42
C VAL A 71 -13.60 -7.88 -3.99
N VAL A 72 -14.01 -6.74 -3.44
CA VAL A 72 -13.64 -5.41 -3.90
C VAL A 72 -13.08 -4.61 -2.73
N ASP A 73 -11.90 -4.02 -2.90
CA ASP A 73 -11.33 -3.05 -1.97
C ASP A 73 -11.52 -1.64 -2.52
N VAL A 74 -12.16 -0.78 -1.74
CA VAL A 74 -12.35 0.64 -2.04
C VAL A 74 -11.38 1.41 -1.15
N ASP A 75 -10.40 2.09 -1.75
CA ASP A 75 -9.51 3.02 -1.07
C ASP A 75 -9.66 4.41 -1.68
N CYS A 76 -10.70 5.13 -1.26
CA CYS A 76 -11.04 6.43 -1.80
C CYS A 76 -10.63 7.55 -0.83
N PRO A 77 -9.67 8.44 -1.19
CA PRO A 77 -9.35 9.61 -0.40
C PRO A 77 -10.58 10.52 -0.26
N VAL A 78 -10.90 10.91 0.98
CA VAL A 78 -11.98 11.85 1.25
C VAL A 78 -11.43 13.27 1.07
N PRO A 79 -12.08 14.15 0.28
CA PRO A 79 -11.68 15.55 0.17
C PRO A 79 -11.73 16.27 1.52
N GLN A 80 -10.81 17.20 1.75
CA GLN A 80 -10.60 17.82 3.07
C GLN A 80 -11.85 18.55 3.59
N GLU A 81 -12.66 19.11 2.69
CA GLU A 81 -13.93 19.77 2.99
C GLU A 81 -14.98 18.84 3.62
N HIS A 82 -14.82 17.53 3.48
CA HIS A 82 -15.66 16.48 4.04
C HIS A 82 -15.10 15.85 5.32
N TRP A 83 -13.95 16.31 5.84
CA TRP A 83 -13.31 15.78 7.06
C TRP A 83 -14.04 16.23 8.34
N SER A 84 -15.33 15.93 8.44
CA SER A 84 -16.17 16.12 9.61
C SER A 84 -17.16 14.97 9.73
N MET A 85 -17.57 14.62 10.95
CA MET A 85 -18.48 13.50 11.18
C MET A 85 -19.81 13.62 10.41
N HIS A 86 -20.31 14.84 10.20
CA HIS A 86 -21.57 15.08 9.49
C HIS A 86 -21.44 15.08 7.96
N LYS A 87 -20.25 15.33 7.41
CA LYS A 87 -20.02 15.37 5.95
C LYS A 87 -19.44 14.09 5.39
N ILE A 88 -18.66 13.37 6.19
CA ILE A 88 -18.02 12.14 5.73
C ILE A 88 -19.04 11.06 5.44
N ARG A 89 -20.11 10.97 6.25
CA ARG A 89 -21.11 9.91 6.10
C ARG A 89 -21.86 10.01 4.77
N PRO A 90 -22.41 11.19 4.36
CA PRO A 90 -22.96 11.35 3.02
C PRO A 90 -21.97 11.00 1.90
N TYR A 91 -20.70 11.40 2.03
CA TYR A 91 -19.67 11.09 1.03
C TYR A 91 -19.42 9.59 0.90
N GLN A 92 -19.28 8.89 2.03
CA GLN A 92 -19.14 7.44 2.10
C GLN A 92 -20.33 6.72 1.45
N LEU A 93 -21.55 7.18 1.71
CA LEU A 93 -22.76 6.63 1.10
C LEU A 93 -22.77 6.84 -0.41
N GLN A 94 -22.33 8.01 -0.91
CA GLN A 94 -22.23 8.27 -2.34
C GLN A 94 -21.21 7.35 -3.04
N VAL A 95 -20.04 7.14 -2.42
CA VAL A 95 -19.03 6.19 -2.95
C VAL A 95 -19.60 4.77 -2.97
N MET A 96 -20.23 4.33 -1.88
CA MET A 96 -20.85 3.02 -1.78
C MET A 96 -21.96 2.82 -2.82
N GLU A 97 -22.85 3.80 -2.98
CA GLU A 97 -23.91 3.78 -3.99
C GLU A 97 -23.32 3.64 -5.39
N THR A 98 -22.28 4.41 -5.71
CA THR A 98 -21.62 4.34 -7.02
C THR A 98 -21.04 2.95 -7.27
N VAL A 99 -20.29 2.41 -6.31
CA VAL A 99 -19.61 1.12 -6.49
C VAL A 99 -20.59 -0.05 -6.52
N CYS A 100 -21.48 -0.15 -5.54
CA CYS A 100 -22.43 -1.27 -5.43
C CYS A 100 -23.47 -1.27 -6.56
N SER A 101 -23.97 -0.11 -6.98
CA SER A 101 -24.96 -0.05 -8.07
C SER A 101 -24.33 -0.44 -9.41
N VAL A 102 -23.11 0.02 -9.71
CA VAL A 102 -22.38 -0.44 -10.90
C VAL A 102 -22.07 -1.93 -10.81
N LEU A 103 -21.60 -2.42 -9.67
CA LEU A 103 -21.29 -3.85 -9.50
C LEU A 103 -22.52 -4.72 -9.73
N LYS A 104 -23.68 -4.32 -9.18
CA LYS A 104 -24.95 -5.02 -9.38
C LYS A 104 -25.34 -5.07 -10.86
N GLU A 105 -25.29 -3.94 -11.56
CA GLU A 105 -25.59 -3.89 -13.00
C GLU A 105 -24.67 -4.81 -13.81
N GLU A 106 -23.37 -4.83 -13.51
CA GLU A 106 -22.41 -5.65 -14.25
C GLU A 106 -22.57 -7.15 -13.96
N VAL A 107 -22.95 -7.51 -12.73
CA VAL A 107 -23.34 -8.89 -12.37
C VAL A 107 -24.61 -9.30 -13.14
N GLU A 108 -25.61 -8.44 -13.24
CA GLU A 108 -26.83 -8.71 -13.99
C GLU A 108 -26.56 -8.83 -15.50
N LYS A 109 -25.65 -8.03 -16.07
CA LYS A 109 -25.26 -8.10 -17.50
C LYS A 109 -24.63 -9.43 -17.89
N ILE A 110 -23.89 -10.07 -16.98
CA ILE A 110 -23.33 -11.41 -17.22
C ILE A 110 -24.32 -12.54 -16.90
N GLY A 111 -25.56 -12.20 -16.54
CA GLY A 111 -26.66 -13.15 -16.29
C GLY A 111 -26.61 -13.81 -14.91
N GLU A 112 -25.79 -13.29 -13.98
CA GLU A 112 -25.64 -13.85 -12.65
C GLU A 112 -26.48 -13.08 -11.61
N GLN A 113 -26.68 -13.68 -10.43
CA GLN A 113 -27.45 -13.08 -9.35
C GLN A 113 -26.64 -13.05 -8.07
N ILE A 114 -26.75 -11.96 -7.31
CA ILE A 114 -26.19 -11.85 -5.96
C ILE A 114 -27.02 -12.71 -5.00
N GLU A 115 -26.39 -13.66 -4.32
CA GLU A 115 -27.00 -14.45 -3.25
C GLU A 115 -26.89 -13.69 -1.91
N THR A 116 -25.67 -13.32 -1.55
CA THR A 116 -25.39 -12.52 -0.34
C THR A 116 -24.30 -11.49 -0.60
N GLN A 117 -24.35 -10.36 0.09
CA GLN A 117 -23.32 -9.33 0.06
C GLN A 117 -23.08 -8.79 1.46
N VAL A 118 -21.81 -8.70 1.86
CA VAL A 118 -21.39 -8.07 3.11
C VAL A 118 -20.46 -6.91 2.78
N VAL A 119 -20.77 -5.73 3.32
CA VAL A 119 -19.87 -4.58 3.25
C VAL A 119 -19.19 -4.41 4.61
N LEU A 120 -17.87 -4.45 4.60
CA LEU A 120 -17.04 -4.13 5.75
C LEU A 120 -16.44 -2.75 5.56
N ASN A 121 -16.36 -1.96 6.63
CA ASN A 121 -15.68 -0.68 6.63
C ASN A 121 -14.51 -0.67 7.62
N SER A 122 -13.48 0.09 7.25
CA SER A 122 -12.42 0.50 8.19
C SER A 122 -12.62 1.98 8.51
N PRO A 123 -13.27 2.34 9.63
CA PRO A 123 -13.58 3.73 9.94
C PRO A 123 -12.34 4.63 9.87
N ASN A 124 -12.42 5.69 9.06
CA ASN A 124 -11.36 6.66 8.86
C ASN A 124 -11.96 8.00 8.38
N LEU A 125 -11.46 9.12 8.88
CA LEU A 125 -11.94 10.45 8.48
C LEU A 125 -11.40 10.93 7.12
N LYS A 126 -10.24 10.44 6.73
CA LYS A 126 -9.50 10.87 5.53
C LYS A 126 -9.71 9.93 4.34
N LYS A 127 -10.34 8.77 4.56
CA LYS A 127 -10.52 7.72 3.56
C LYS A 127 -11.88 7.05 3.70
N ALA A 128 -12.58 6.89 2.59
CA ALA A 128 -13.70 5.97 2.44
C ALA A 128 -13.09 4.60 2.11
N SER A 129 -12.95 3.77 3.14
CA SER A 129 -12.28 2.46 3.07
C SER A 129 -13.28 1.34 3.32
N PHE A 130 -13.57 0.57 2.27
CA PHE A 130 -14.55 -0.51 2.30
C PHE A 130 -14.01 -1.77 1.67
N HIS A 131 -14.34 -2.92 2.25
CA HIS A 131 -14.28 -4.19 1.54
C HIS A 131 -15.71 -4.63 1.22
N ILE A 132 -16.00 -4.93 -0.03
CA ILE A 132 -17.30 -5.43 -0.48
C ILE A 132 -17.09 -6.89 -0.87
N HIS A 133 -17.78 -7.79 -0.16
CA HIS A 133 -17.70 -9.23 -0.36
C HIS A 133 -19.04 -9.74 -0.86
N THR A 134 -19.14 -10.01 -2.17
CA THR A 134 -20.38 -10.37 -2.85
C THR A 134 -20.31 -11.80 -3.36
N LYS A 135 -21.16 -12.65 -2.79
CA LYS A 135 -21.31 -14.04 -3.17
C LYS A 135 -22.42 -14.18 -4.21
N LEU A 136 -22.08 -14.78 -5.34
CA LEU A 136 -23.03 -15.04 -6.43
C LEU A 136 -23.73 -16.38 -6.23
N LYS A 137 -24.96 -16.49 -6.72
CA LYS A 137 -25.78 -17.71 -6.62
C LYS A 137 -25.21 -18.81 -7.51
N ASP A 138 -24.83 -19.93 -6.91
CA ASP A 138 -24.37 -21.17 -7.58
C ASP A 138 -23.15 -21.01 -8.52
N VAL A 139 -22.45 -19.87 -8.46
CA VAL A 139 -21.25 -19.60 -9.26
C VAL A 139 -20.16 -18.95 -8.43
N ALA A 140 -18.93 -19.11 -8.88
CA ALA A 140 -17.76 -18.42 -8.35
C ALA A 140 -16.83 -18.01 -9.49
N PHE A 141 -15.93 -17.07 -9.27
CA PHE A 141 -14.83 -16.82 -10.20
C PHE A 141 -13.79 -17.92 -10.04
N ARG A 142 -13.19 -18.37 -11.15
CA ARG A 142 -12.17 -19.44 -11.13
C ARG A 142 -11.02 -19.15 -10.15
N ASP A 143 -10.57 -17.91 -10.15
CA ASP A 143 -9.51 -17.37 -9.31
C ASP A 143 -9.48 -15.84 -9.37
N TYR A 144 -8.52 -15.25 -8.67
CA TYR A 144 -8.35 -13.79 -8.60
C TYR A 144 -8.03 -13.16 -9.97
N ASP A 145 -7.41 -13.88 -10.91
CA ASP A 145 -7.13 -13.40 -12.27
C ASP A 145 -8.45 -13.23 -13.06
N SER A 146 -9.35 -14.22 -12.96
CA SER A 146 -10.69 -14.12 -13.55
C SER A 146 -11.53 -13.00 -12.93
N LEU A 147 -11.45 -12.80 -11.61
CA LEU A 147 -12.15 -11.69 -10.95
C LEU A 147 -11.58 -10.33 -11.41
N HIS A 148 -10.26 -10.22 -11.52
CA HIS A 148 -9.61 -9.02 -12.05
C HIS A 148 -10.08 -8.69 -13.47
N GLY A 149 -10.14 -9.69 -14.37
CA GLY A 149 -10.64 -9.51 -15.73
C GLY A 149 -12.07 -8.96 -15.79
N PHE A 150 -12.95 -9.44 -14.91
CA PHE A 150 -14.31 -8.93 -14.79
C PHE A 150 -14.34 -7.47 -14.34
N LEU A 151 -13.69 -7.14 -13.22
CA LEU A 151 -13.72 -5.78 -12.66
C LEU A 151 -13.02 -4.76 -13.56
N ALA A 152 -11.93 -5.15 -14.22
CA ALA A 152 -11.19 -4.28 -15.13
C ALA A 152 -12.03 -3.87 -16.36
N GLY A 153 -12.98 -4.72 -16.79
CA GLY A 153 -13.87 -4.43 -17.91
C GLY A 153 -14.72 -3.17 -17.73
N PHE A 154 -14.97 -2.76 -16.49
CA PHE A 154 -15.80 -1.60 -16.17
C PHE A 154 -15.17 -0.67 -15.11
N HIS A 155 -13.88 -0.81 -14.81
CA HIS A 155 -13.20 -0.04 -13.77
C HIS A 155 -13.32 1.48 -13.96
N GLN A 156 -13.41 1.97 -15.21
CA GLN A 156 -13.62 3.39 -15.50
C GLN A 156 -14.90 3.96 -14.84
N ARG A 157 -15.91 3.11 -14.57
CA ARG A 157 -17.16 3.47 -13.88
C ARG A 157 -17.01 3.47 -12.35
N ILE A 158 -16.01 2.76 -11.82
CA ILE A 158 -15.72 2.60 -10.39
C ILE A 158 -14.21 2.83 -10.12
N PRO A 159 -13.69 4.04 -10.41
CA PRO A 159 -12.25 4.31 -10.36
C PRO A 159 -11.66 4.26 -8.93
N THR A 160 -12.51 4.21 -7.91
CA THR A 160 -12.13 4.12 -6.50
C THR A 160 -11.83 2.70 -6.02
N VAL A 161 -12.12 1.69 -6.84
CA VAL A 161 -11.79 0.29 -6.55
C VAL A 161 -10.32 0.03 -6.86
N ASP A 162 -9.58 -0.48 -5.88
CA ASP A 162 -8.18 -0.84 -6.06
C ASP A 162 -8.07 -2.19 -6.79
N LEU A 163 -7.62 -2.15 -8.05
CA LEU A 163 -7.35 -3.36 -8.83
C LEU A 163 -5.98 -3.99 -8.52
N GLN A 164 -5.10 -3.32 -7.77
CA GLN A 164 -3.76 -3.85 -7.46
C GLN A 164 -3.80 -5.04 -6.51
N ILE A 165 -4.90 -5.26 -5.79
CA ILE A 165 -5.05 -6.38 -4.86
C ILE A 165 -5.12 -7.74 -5.58
N TYR A 166 -5.51 -7.77 -6.86
CA TYR A 166 -5.63 -9.00 -7.65
C TYR A 166 -4.28 -9.39 -8.25
N ARG A 167 -3.41 -9.91 -7.39
CA ARG A 167 -2.05 -10.34 -7.71
C ARG A 167 -1.72 -11.64 -6.99
N PRO A 168 -0.62 -12.35 -7.35
CA PRO A 168 -0.13 -13.47 -6.57
C PRO A 168 0.02 -13.08 -5.10
N ASN A 169 -0.52 -13.92 -4.21
CA ASN A 169 -0.57 -13.72 -2.76
C ASN A 169 -1.31 -12.44 -2.32
N GLY A 170 -2.19 -11.91 -3.17
CA GLY A 170 -3.16 -10.88 -2.83
C GLY A 170 -3.93 -11.26 -1.57
N MET A 171 -4.09 -10.29 -0.67
CA MET A 171 -4.67 -10.51 0.64
C MET A 171 -5.46 -9.29 1.09
N LEU A 172 -6.54 -9.54 1.83
CA LEU A 172 -7.37 -8.49 2.43
C LEU A 172 -7.58 -8.75 3.90
N ARG A 173 -7.67 -7.67 4.67
CA ARG A 173 -7.85 -7.75 6.11
C ARG A 173 -9.22 -8.35 6.45
N MET A 174 -9.22 -9.31 7.37
CA MET A 174 -10.44 -10.00 7.78
C MET A 174 -11.35 -9.14 8.64
N PHE A 175 -12.64 -9.51 8.68
CA PHE A 175 -13.58 -8.97 9.64
C PHE A 175 -13.03 -9.04 11.07
N SER A 176 -13.30 -8.01 11.86
CA SER A 176 -12.82 -7.82 13.23
C SER A 176 -11.30 -7.68 13.38
N SER A 177 -10.51 -7.86 12.32
CA SER A 177 -9.06 -7.69 12.38
C SER A 177 -8.66 -6.21 12.32
N MET A 178 -7.65 -5.84 13.10
CA MET A 178 -7.12 -4.48 13.22
C MET A 178 -5.95 -4.24 12.27
N LYS A 179 -5.59 -2.97 12.09
CA LYS A 179 -4.31 -2.60 11.45
C LYS A 179 -3.15 -2.97 12.38
N GLU A 180 -1.94 -2.98 11.83
CA GLU A 180 -0.71 -3.29 12.58
C GLU A 180 -0.47 -2.35 13.75
N ASN A 181 -0.83 -1.08 13.59
CA ASN A 181 -0.80 -0.07 14.66
C ASN A 181 -1.99 -0.20 15.64
N HIS A 182 -2.74 -1.30 15.58
CA HIS A 182 -3.94 -1.57 16.39
C HIS A 182 -5.02 -0.49 16.30
N THR A 183 -5.06 0.24 15.18
CA THR A 183 -6.13 1.19 14.89
C THR A 183 -7.20 0.56 13.99
N SER A 184 -8.45 0.96 14.21
CA SER A 184 -9.63 0.66 13.38
C SER A 184 -9.77 -0.79 12.92
N ALA A 185 -10.50 -1.60 13.69
CA ALA A 185 -10.93 -2.92 13.22
C ALA A 185 -11.84 -2.81 11.99
N MET A 186 -11.81 -3.84 11.13
CA MET A 186 -12.84 -4.02 10.10
C MET A 186 -14.17 -4.35 10.78
N VAL A 187 -15.19 -3.53 10.57
CA VAL A 187 -16.54 -3.76 11.10
C VAL A 187 -17.55 -3.82 9.97
N VAL A 188 -18.76 -4.33 10.24
CA VAL A 188 -19.84 -4.34 9.24
C VAL A 188 -20.33 -2.90 9.04
N PHE A 189 -20.49 -2.50 7.79
CA PHE A 189 -21.03 -1.18 7.46
C PHE A 189 -22.52 -1.10 7.85
N GLU A 190 -22.87 -0.07 8.62
CA GLU A 190 -24.18 0.04 9.28
C GLU A 190 -25.38 0.26 8.34
N ASP A 191 -25.16 0.61 7.06
CA ASP A 191 -26.27 0.80 6.13
C ASP A 191 -26.76 -0.55 5.59
N ALA A 192 -27.89 -1.00 6.14
CA ALA A 192 -28.54 -2.27 5.82
C ALA A 192 -28.81 -2.48 4.32
N ARG A 193 -28.97 -1.40 3.53
CA ARG A 193 -29.27 -1.50 2.08
C ARG A 193 -28.19 -2.21 1.30
N TRP A 194 -26.95 -2.15 1.77
CA TRP A 194 -25.80 -2.74 1.08
C TRP A 194 -25.44 -4.15 1.54
N ASN A 195 -26.10 -4.65 2.59
CA ASN A 195 -25.92 -6.00 3.11
C ASN A 195 -27.02 -6.93 2.56
N ILE A 196 -26.79 -7.49 1.37
CA ILE A 196 -27.80 -8.24 0.59
C ILE A 196 -27.90 -9.68 1.11
N GLY A 197 -29.11 -10.25 1.12
CA GLY A 197 -29.36 -11.65 1.49
C GLY A 197 -29.43 -11.91 2.99
N PHE A 198 -29.43 -10.84 3.81
CA PHE A 198 -29.58 -10.90 5.26
C PHE A 198 -30.89 -10.25 5.72
N PRO A 199 -31.64 -10.85 6.67
CA PRO A 199 -32.87 -10.25 7.20
C PRO A 199 -32.63 -8.83 7.73
N ASN A 200 -33.38 -7.85 7.22
CA ASN A 200 -33.23 -6.43 7.55
C ASN A 200 -31.81 -5.88 7.35
N GLY A 201 -30.98 -6.52 6.51
CA GLY A 201 -29.58 -6.16 6.28
C GLY A 201 -28.66 -6.36 7.50
N VAL A 202 -29.10 -7.15 8.49
CA VAL A 202 -28.32 -7.46 9.70
C VAL A 202 -27.41 -8.65 9.44
N VAL A 203 -26.10 -8.40 9.34
CA VAL A 203 -25.09 -9.44 9.08
C VAL A 203 -24.60 -10.05 10.40
N PRO A 204 -24.79 -11.36 10.64
CA PRO A 204 -24.21 -12.03 11.80
C PRO A 204 -22.67 -12.02 11.75
N PRO A 205 -21.97 -11.93 12.90
CA PRO A 205 -20.51 -11.95 12.95
C PRO A 205 -19.87 -13.13 12.22
N GLU A 206 -20.48 -14.31 12.30
CA GLU A 206 -20.02 -15.54 11.65
C GLU A 206 -20.10 -15.43 10.12
N ALA A 207 -21.17 -14.80 9.61
CA ALA A 207 -21.33 -14.54 8.18
C ALA A 207 -20.33 -13.49 7.69
N ALA A 208 -20.12 -12.41 8.45
CA ALA A 208 -19.12 -11.40 8.12
C ALA A 208 -17.70 -12.00 8.12
N ALA A 209 -17.39 -12.85 9.11
CA ALA A 209 -16.13 -13.58 9.18
C ALA A 209 -15.93 -14.47 7.95
N LEU A 210 -16.93 -15.29 7.60
CA LEU A 210 -16.89 -16.19 6.46
C LEU A 210 -16.71 -15.45 5.13
N HIS A 211 -17.50 -14.40 4.89
CA HIS A 211 -17.36 -13.57 3.68
C HIS A 211 -15.96 -12.96 3.56
N SER A 212 -15.34 -12.57 4.68
CA SER A 212 -14.01 -11.97 4.68
C SER A 212 -12.86 -12.95 4.42
N VAL A 213 -13.13 -14.27 4.31
CA VAL A 213 -12.15 -15.27 3.85
C VAL A 213 -11.90 -15.17 2.34
N CYS A 214 -12.76 -14.46 1.60
CA CYS A 214 -12.67 -14.12 0.18
C CYS A 214 -12.85 -15.30 -0.80
N ILE A 215 -12.30 -16.47 -0.49
CA ILE A 215 -12.36 -17.66 -1.36
C ILE A 215 -13.69 -18.41 -1.18
N ARG A 216 -14.07 -19.17 -2.20
CA ARG A 216 -15.32 -19.95 -2.20
C ARG A 216 -15.06 -21.40 -1.83
N GLU A 217 -15.86 -21.93 -0.90
CA GLU A 217 -15.79 -23.33 -0.49
C GLU A 217 -16.23 -24.26 -1.64
N PRO A 218 -15.48 -25.34 -1.93
CA PRO A 218 -15.87 -26.34 -2.92
C PRO A 218 -17.26 -26.93 -2.63
N GLY A 219 -18.04 -27.19 -3.69
CA GLY A 219 -19.40 -27.73 -3.57
C GLY A 219 -20.49 -26.69 -3.28
N THR A 220 -20.12 -25.41 -3.13
CA THR A 220 -21.08 -24.31 -2.95
C THR A 220 -21.38 -23.52 -4.23
N TYR A 221 -20.90 -24.03 -5.36
CA TYR A 221 -21.08 -23.52 -6.72
C TYR A 221 -21.06 -24.71 -7.70
N SER A 222 -21.76 -24.58 -8.82
CA SER A 222 -21.78 -25.57 -9.91
C SER A 222 -20.92 -25.16 -11.10
N ARG A 223 -20.63 -23.86 -11.26
CA ARG A 223 -19.87 -23.31 -12.38
C ARG A 223 -18.84 -22.26 -11.96
N LEU A 224 -17.74 -22.21 -12.70
CA LEU A 224 -16.69 -21.21 -12.54
C LEU A 224 -16.71 -20.20 -13.68
N LEU A 225 -16.70 -18.92 -13.33
CA LEU A 225 -16.60 -17.80 -14.26
C LEU A 225 -15.13 -17.57 -14.62
N THR A 226 -14.89 -17.29 -15.90
CA THR A 226 -13.56 -16.99 -16.42
C THR A 226 -13.63 -15.72 -17.25
N PHE A 227 -12.78 -14.77 -16.89
CA PHE A 227 -12.53 -13.56 -17.67
C PHE A 227 -11.04 -13.45 -17.89
N THR A 228 -10.64 -12.89 -19.02
CA THR A 228 -9.23 -12.63 -19.30
C THR A 228 -8.82 -11.40 -18.49
N PRO A 229 -7.87 -11.49 -17.54
CA PRO A 229 -7.33 -10.30 -16.90
C PRO A 229 -6.76 -9.37 -17.97
N PRO A 230 -6.75 -8.04 -17.75
CA PRO A 230 -6.00 -7.14 -18.61
C PRO A 230 -4.62 -7.72 -18.83
N ALA A 231 -4.11 -7.70 -20.07
CA ALA A 231 -2.78 -8.18 -20.35
C ALA A 231 -1.87 -7.61 -19.26
N ALA A 232 -1.33 -8.49 -18.43
CA ALA A 232 -0.21 -8.11 -17.60
C ALA A 232 0.75 -7.55 -18.62
N LYS A 233 0.95 -6.22 -18.61
CA LYS A 233 2.12 -5.70 -19.29
C LYS A 233 3.22 -6.60 -18.73
N PRO A 234 4.00 -7.30 -19.57
CA PRO A 234 5.23 -7.84 -19.06
C PRO A 234 5.83 -6.68 -18.26
N PHE A 235 6.39 -6.97 -17.10
CA PHE A 235 7.24 -6.02 -16.46
C PHE A 235 8.42 -5.81 -17.43
N GLU A 236 8.19 -5.03 -18.48
CA GLU A 236 9.16 -4.54 -19.41
C GLU A 236 9.90 -3.52 -18.57
N PRO A 237 11.19 -3.73 -18.27
CA PRO A 237 12.00 -2.63 -17.79
C PRO A 237 11.94 -1.61 -18.92
N ARG A 238 11.13 -0.56 -18.74
CA ARG A 238 10.92 0.49 -19.74
C ARG A 238 12.29 1.08 -20.08
N THR A 239 12.88 0.63 -21.18
CA THR A 239 13.84 1.43 -21.93
C THR A 239 13.12 2.71 -22.34
N ARG A 240 13.70 3.80 -21.89
CA ARG A 240 13.14 5.13 -21.80
C ARG A 240 13.13 5.77 -23.18
N ASP A 241 12.06 5.58 -23.95
CA ASP A 241 11.79 6.42 -25.11
C ASP A 241 10.80 7.53 -24.75
N ASN A 242 11.35 8.75 -24.75
CA ASN A 242 10.64 10.01 -24.63
C ASN A 242 9.73 10.17 -25.84
N ASN A 243 8.42 9.94 -25.69
CA ASN A 243 7.33 10.72 -26.31
C ASN A 243 6.01 9.94 -26.21
N ASN A 244 5.34 10.00 -25.06
CA ASN A 244 3.89 10.18 -25.08
C ASN A 244 3.34 10.63 -23.74
N LYS A 245 2.50 11.67 -23.79
CA LYS A 245 1.74 12.19 -22.66
C LYS A 245 0.61 11.22 -22.31
N ASN A 246 0.34 11.12 -21.01
CA ASN A 246 -0.79 10.47 -20.33
C ASN A 246 -0.57 9.05 -19.80
N ASN A 247 -0.85 8.96 -18.50
CA ASN A 247 -1.48 7.88 -17.76
C ASN A 247 -0.66 6.76 -17.09
N TYR A 248 -0.92 6.71 -15.77
CA TYR A 248 -0.93 5.62 -14.79
C TYR A 248 0.36 4.80 -14.60
N ASN A 249 0.99 5.04 -13.45
CA ASN A 249 2.10 4.25 -12.89
C ASN A 249 1.54 3.18 -11.93
N ALA A 250 1.64 1.93 -12.33
CA ALA A 250 2.07 0.81 -11.50
C ALA A 250 3.45 0.38 -12.10
N ASP A 251 4.44 -0.16 -11.40
CA ASP A 251 4.35 -1.27 -10.45
C ASP A 251 5.74 -1.57 -9.78
N LEU A 252 5.70 -2.36 -8.70
CA LEU A 252 6.75 -3.18 -8.01
C LEU A 252 8.01 -2.56 -7.34
N SER A 253 7.90 -2.31 -6.03
CA SER A 253 8.56 -3.17 -5.00
C SER A 253 7.91 -2.91 -3.64
N LYS A 254 7.30 -3.93 -3.03
CA LYS A 254 6.71 -3.83 -1.68
C LYS A 254 7.35 -4.87 -0.77
N ASP A 255 8.49 -4.51 -0.22
CA ASP A 255 9.04 -5.03 1.04
C ASP A 255 9.85 -3.90 1.70
N ALA A 256 9.14 -2.94 2.31
CA ALA A 256 9.67 -2.04 3.35
C ALA A 256 8.54 -1.09 3.83
N TYR A 257 8.00 -1.36 5.02
CA TYR A 257 7.33 -0.42 5.92
C TYR A 257 6.15 0.42 5.37
N GLU A 258 4.91 0.03 5.68
CA GLU A 258 3.71 0.89 5.53
C GLU A 258 3.37 1.62 6.84
N GLU A 259 3.19 2.94 6.75
CA GLU A 259 2.46 3.94 7.53
C GLU A 259 2.58 5.20 6.67
N GLY A 260 1.47 5.93 6.59
CA GLY A 260 1.15 6.79 5.47
C GLY A 260 2.23 7.79 5.11
N ASP A 261 2.34 8.03 3.80
CA ASP A 261 2.57 9.39 3.36
C ASP A 261 2.06 9.59 1.95
N VAL A 262 1.68 10.83 1.70
CA VAL A 262 1.33 11.42 0.42
C VAL A 262 2.37 10.98 -0.61
N GLN A 263 1.99 10.11 -1.56
CA GLN A 263 2.74 9.94 -2.80
C GLN A 263 2.53 11.21 -3.63
N GLU A 264 3.18 12.30 -3.21
CA GLU A 264 3.65 13.27 -4.17
C GLU A 264 4.62 12.49 -5.04
N THR A 265 4.21 12.22 -6.28
CA THR A 265 5.14 11.78 -7.31
C THR A 265 6.24 12.84 -7.39
N VAL A 266 7.35 12.57 -6.70
CA VAL A 266 8.51 13.44 -6.69
C VAL A 266 8.96 13.54 -8.14
N LYS A 267 8.69 14.68 -8.77
CA LYS A 267 9.24 14.98 -10.09
C LYS A 267 10.74 14.79 -9.97
N ILE A 268 11.30 13.81 -10.68
CA ILE A 268 12.75 13.68 -10.81
C ILE A 268 13.19 14.92 -11.57
N ILE A 269 13.71 15.89 -10.82
CA ILE A 269 14.20 17.14 -11.39
C ILE A 269 15.46 16.80 -12.17
N PRO A 270 15.59 17.24 -13.43
CA PRO A 270 16.82 17.03 -14.18
C PRO A 270 17.96 17.82 -13.50
N VAL A 271 18.75 17.13 -12.68
CA VAL A 271 20.02 17.64 -12.18
C VAL A 271 21.13 17.31 -13.17
N PRO A 272 22.09 18.23 -13.37
CA PRO A 272 23.23 17.96 -14.25
C PRO A 272 24.05 16.80 -13.70
N LEU A 273 24.58 15.98 -14.63
CA LEU A 273 25.57 14.97 -14.30
C LEU A 273 26.83 15.70 -13.77
N PRO A 274 27.38 15.30 -12.61
CA PRO A 274 28.57 15.93 -12.06
C PRO A 274 29.78 15.67 -12.97
N TYR A 275 30.66 16.66 -13.13
CA TYR A 275 31.87 16.56 -13.95
C TYR A 275 33.00 15.80 -13.25
N SER A 276 32.90 15.62 -11.93
CA SER A 276 33.88 14.84 -11.14
C SER A 276 33.24 14.11 -9.96
N LYS A 277 33.94 13.10 -9.44
CA LYS A 277 33.53 12.35 -8.23
C LYS A 277 33.46 13.26 -7.00
N GLN A 278 34.37 14.24 -6.90
CA GLN A 278 34.38 15.23 -5.82
C GLN A 278 33.14 16.13 -5.91
N GLU A 279 32.83 16.61 -7.11
CA GLU A 279 31.63 17.42 -7.34
C GLU A 279 30.33 16.66 -7.03
N ALA A 280 30.28 15.36 -7.34
CA ALA A 280 29.13 14.52 -6.99
C ALA A 280 28.88 14.49 -5.48
N ILE A 281 29.92 14.24 -4.68
CA ILE A 281 29.78 14.22 -3.22
C ILE A 281 29.50 15.62 -2.67
N ASP A 282 30.19 16.65 -3.15
CA ASP A 282 30.00 18.04 -2.69
C ASP A 282 28.57 18.53 -2.96
N ASN A 283 28.01 18.22 -4.13
CA ASN A 283 26.63 18.58 -4.47
C ASN A 283 25.61 17.81 -3.63
N ALA A 284 25.73 16.49 -3.54
CA ALA A 284 24.82 15.66 -2.77
C ALA A 284 24.81 16.06 -1.29
N SER A 285 26.01 16.28 -0.74
CA SER A 285 26.23 16.69 0.64
C SER A 285 25.63 18.08 0.92
N ARG A 286 25.86 19.05 0.03
CA ARG A 286 25.25 20.39 0.12
C ARG A 286 23.73 20.35 0.04
N TRP A 287 23.15 19.53 -0.84
CA TRP A 287 21.70 19.38 -0.96
C TRP A 287 21.09 18.76 0.29
N LEU A 288 21.72 17.73 0.84
CA LEU A 288 21.24 17.07 2.05
C LEU A 288 21.25 18.00 3.25
N ARG A 289 22.30 18.82 3.42
CA ARG A 289 22.35 19.86 4.46
C ARG A 289 21.29 20.96 4.30
N ALA A 290 20.80 21.16 3.07
CA ALA A 290 19.71 22.08 2.78
C ALA A 290 18.31 21.47 2.99
N ALA A 291 18.21 20.24 3.49
CA ALA A 291 16.92 19.63 3.83
C ALA A 291 16.19 20.49 4.87
N THR A 292 14.89 20.67 4.65
CA THR A 292 14.03 21.46 5.55
C THR A 292 13.52 20.61 6.70
N GLU A 293 12.96 21.26 7.73
CA GLU A 293 12.27 20.58 8.82
C GLU A 293 11.21 19.61 8.26
N PHE A 294 10.44 20.00 7.25
CA PHE A 294 9.42 19.14 6.62
C PHE A 294 10.00 17.82 6.05
N GLU A 295 11.12 17.88 5.33
CA GLU A 295 11.77 16.71 4.71
C GLU A 295 12.38 15.74 5.76
N VAL A 296 12.62 16.24 6.98
CA VAL A 296 13.32 15.52 8.07
C VAL A 296 12.36 15.14 9.22
N MET A 297 11.21 15.82 9.32
CA MET A 297 10.22 15.67 10.38
C MET A 297 9.53 14.32 10.35
N GLU A 298 9.37 13.69 9.18
CA GLU A 298 8.79 12.35 9.06
C GLU A 298 9.87 11.27 9.13
N TRP A 299 9.70 10.26 10.00
CA TRP A 299 10.76 9.26 10.26
C TRP A 299 11.12 8.48 8.99
N ARG A 300 10.11 8.16 8.19
CA ARG A 300 10.25 7.45 6.91
C ARG A 300 11.00 8.25 5.87
N GLN A 301 10.71 9.54 5.77
CA GLN A 301 11.39 10.44 4.84
C GLN A 301 12.85 10.61 5.25
N TRP A 302 13.12 10.79 6.55
CA TRP A 302 14.48 10.87 7.08
C TRP A 302 15.31 9.61 6.82
N VAL A 303 14.77 8.41 7.09
CA VAL A 303 15.46 7.13 6.76
C VAL A 303 15.68 7.00 5.26
N SER A 304 14.69 7.37 4.44
CA SER A 304 14.81 7.34 2.97
C SER A 304 15.90 8.28 2.46
N LEU A 305 16.03 9.49 3.03
CA LEU A 305 17.14 10.40 2.75
C LEU A 305 18.48 9.79 3.16
N GLY A 306 18.54 9.13 4.31
CA GLY A 306 19.74 8.41 4.78
C GLY A 306 20.16 7.29 3.83
N ILE A 307 19.22 6.44 3.39
CA ILE A 307 19.47 5.38 2.41
C ILE A 307 19.94 5.97 1.07
N THR A 308 19.35 7.07 0.64
CA THR A 308 19.70 7.75 -0.60
C THR A 308 21.13 8.30 -0.53
N ALA A 309 21.46 8.99 0.57
CA ALA A 309 22.80 9.47 0.86
C ALA A 309 23.83 8.33 0.93
N PHE A 310 23.48 7.24 1.61
CA PHE A 310 24.31 6.05 1.74
C PHE A 310 24.61 5.41 0.38
N ARG A 311 23.62 5.30 -0.52
CA ARG A 311 23.83 4.76 -1.88
C ARG A 311 24.83 5.58 -2.69
N VAL A 312 24.73 6.91 -2.62
CA VAL A 312 25.69 7.81 -3.28
C VAL A 312 27.09 7.65 -2.65
N ALA A 313 27.17 7.66 -1.33
CA ALA A 313 28.42 7.51 -0.59
C ALA A 313 29.12 6.18 -0.88
N TYR A 314 28.36 5.09 -0.83
CA TYR A 314 28.86 3.73 -1.04
C TYR A 314 29.40 3.54 -2.45
N HIS A 315 28.78 4.15 -3.46
CA HIS A 315 29.29 4.11 -4.83
C HIS A 315 30.68 4.78 -4.96
N PHE A 316 30.89 5.90 -4.27
CA PHE A 316 32.15 6.63 -4.27
C PHE A 316 33.08 6.30 -3.09
N ARG A 317 32.84 5.20 -2.36
CA ARG A 317 33.59 4.85 -1.13
C ARG A 317 35.10 4.70 -1.35
N ASP A 318 35.49 4.21 -2.53
CA ASP A 318 36.89 3.96 -2.90
C ASP A 318 37.48 5.11 -3.74
N ALA A 319 36.77 6.24 -3.88
CA ALA A 319 37.26 7.38 -4.63
C ALA A 319 38.31 8.18 -3.82
N ASN A 320 39.35 8.64 -4.49
CA ASN A 320 40.37 9.51 -3.90
C ASN A 320 39.84 10.95 -3.75
N LEU A 321 39.00 11.15 -2.74
CA LEU A 321 38.35 12.42 -2.40
C LEU A 321 39.11 13.13 -1.29
N LYS A 322 38.91 14.45 -1.16
CA LYS A 322 39.47 15.22 -0.03
C LYS A 322 39.05 14.67 1.33
N ARG A 323 37.84 14.12 1.39
CA ARG A 323 37.27 13.43 2.54
C ARG A 323 36.55 12.17 2.07
N PRO A 324 36.62 11.04 2.81
CA PRO A 324 35.90 9.83 2.43
C PRO A 324 34.40 10.08 2.23
N ALA A 325 33.83 9.53 1.15
CA ALA A 325 32.44 9.75 0.77
C ALA A 325 31.46 9.28 1.87
N MET A 326 31.78 8.18 2.54
CA MET A 326 30.98 7.61 3.63
C MET A 326 30.88 8.56 4.82
N ASP A 327 31.99 9.20 5.19
CA ASP A 327 32.05 10.14 6.32
C ASP A 327 31.37 11.46 5.97
N GLU A 328 31.62 11.98 4.77
CA GLU A 328 31.07 13.26 4.34
C GLU A 328 29.54 13.24 4.24
N MET A 329 28.97 12.16 3.69
CA MET A 329 27.52 12.03 3.56
C MET A 329 26.83 11.68 4.87
N LEU A 330 27.48 10.93 5.77
CA LEU A 330 26.96 10.68 7.12
C LEU A 330 26.89 11.99 7.91
N ASP A 331 27.95 12.79 7.89
CA ASP A 331 27.97 14.11 8.53
C ASP A 331 26.88 15.03 8.00
N ALA A 332 26.68 15.06 6.68
CA ALA A 332 25.62 15.84 6.05
C ALA A 332 24.22 15.40 6.52
N TRP A 333 24.02 14.09 6.72
CA TRP A 333 22.76 13.55 7.23
C TRP A 333 22.54 13.85 8.72
N VAL A 334 23.60 13.77 9.53
CA VAL A 334 23.60 14.20 10.95
C VAL A 334 23.28 15.68 11.06
N GLU A 335 23.85 16.50 10.19
CA GLU A 335 23.59 17.93 10.20
C GLU A 335 22.15 18.25 9.76
N ALA A 336 21.62 17.55 8.76
CA ALA A 336 20.22 17.65 8.38
C ALA A 336 19.27 17.25 9.53
N SER A 337 19.61 16.22 10.32
CA SER A 337 18.76 15.78 11.45
C SER A 337 18.66 16.82 12.57
N ARG A 338 19.62 17.75 12.67
CA ARG A 338 19.61 18.83 13.66
C ARG A 338 18.52 19.87 13.41
N GLN A 339 17.88 19.87 12.24
CA GLN A 339 16.68 20.69 11.97
C GLN A 339 15.49 20.26 12.84
N CYS A 340 15.48 19.03 13.36
CA CYS A 340 14.45 18.52 14.28
C CYS A 340 15.08 17.98 15.59
N PRO A 341 15.67 18.83 16.43
CA PRO A 341 16.50 18.39 17.57
C PRO A 341 15.70 17.69 18.68
N THR A 342 14.38 17.90 18.73
CA THR A 342 13.47 17.22 19.66
C THR A 342 13.24 15.75 19.32
N LYS A 343 13.52 15.34 18.08
CA LYS A 343 13.21 14.02 17.55
C LYS A 343 14.41 13.08 17.51
N PHE A 344 15.58 13.58 17.13
CA PHE A 344 16.78 12.75 16.93
C PHE A 344 17.82 13.01 18.01
N LYS A 345 18.29 11.95 18.65
CA LYS A 345 19.34 12.03 19.67
C LYS A 345 20.72 11.92 19.01
N PRO A 346 21.77 12.51 19.62
CA PRO A 346 23.14 12.27 19.18
C PRO A 346 23.44 10.77 19.10
N GLY A 347 24.01 10.31 17.97
CA GLY A 347 24.32 8.89 17.74
C GLY A 347 23.25 8.08 16.99
N ASP A 348 22.03 8.62 16.79
CA ASP A 348 20.97 7.89 16.09
C ASP A 348 21.31 7.69 14.60
N CYS A 349 21.84 8.72 13.93
CA CYS A 349 22.21 8.65 12.51
C CYS A 349 23.30 7.59 12.30
N GLU A 350 24.33 7.60 13.13
CA GLU A 350 25.48 6.70 13.07
C GLU A 350 25.04 5.24 13.32
N ARG A 351 24.15 5.02 14.30
CA ARG A 351 23.57 3.71 14.57
C ARG A 351 22.80 3.17 13.37
N HIS A 352 21.97 4.00 12.73
CA HIS A 352 21.20 3.59 11.55
C HIS A 352 22.06 3.41 10.31
N TRP A 353 23.02 4.31 10.09
CA TRP A 353 23.97 4.24 8.97
C TRP A 353 24.75 2.93 8.97
N ALA A 354 25.16 2.44 10.16
CA ALA A 354 25.85 1.16 10.31
C ALA A 354 24.98 -0.07 9.96
N THR A 355 23.66 0.07 9.91
CA THR A 355 22.74 -1.01 9.53
C THR A 355 22.43 -1.06 8.04
N PHE A 356 22.81 -0.02 7.29
CA PHE A 356 22.57 0.02 5.85
C PHE A 356 23.51 -0.94 5.12
N ASP A 357 22.92 -1.72 4.22
CA ASP A 357 23.60 -2.78 3.50
C ASP A 357 23.23 -2.66 2.03
N VAL A 358 24.20 -2.25 1.21
CA VAL A 358 23.93 -1.96 -0.21
C VAL A 358 23.40 -3.18 -0.96
N GLU A 359 23.85 -4.39 -0.58
CA GLU A 359 23.50 -5.63 -1.29
C GLU A 359 22.05 -6.02 -1.01
N LYS A 360 21.59 -5.79 0.23
CA LYS A 360 20.18 -5.90 0.59
C LYS A 360 19.34 -4.80 -0.03
N LEU A 361 19.89 -3.60 -0.14
CA LEU A 361 19.24 -2.44 -0.77
C LEU A 361 19.22 -2.51 -2.31
N ALA A 362 19.95 -3.44 -2.92
CA ALA A 362 20.08 -3.62 -4.37
C ALA A 362 19.18 -4.71 -4.97
N LYS A 363 18.43 -5.46 -4.16
CA LYS A 363 17.45 -6.44 -4.66
C LYS A 363 16.35 -5.73 -5.46
N GLY A 364 16.40 -5.87 -6.78
CA GLY A 364 15.51 -5.19 -7.73
C GLY A 364 16.23 -4.42 -8.86
N GLY A 365 17.57 -4.44 -8.90
CA GLY A 365 18.34 -3.76 -9.96
C GLY A 365 18.60 -2.26 -9.71
N GLU A 366 18.12 -1.71 -8.59
CA GLU A 366 18.31 -0.30 -8.19
C GLU A 366 19.52 -0.08 -7.27
N ALA A 367 20.70 -0.62 -7.63
CA ALA A 367 21.96 -0.18 -7.03
C ALA A 367 22.47 1.14 -7.65
N ASP A 368 21.61 1.87 -8.37
CA ASP A 368 22.01 3.02 -9.16
C ASP A 368 22.16 4.27 -8.29
N TRP A 369 23.41 4.61 -7.99
CA TRP A 369 23.79 5.85 -7.31
C TRP A 369 23.26 7.09 -8.02
N TRP A 370 23.04 7.03 -9.34
CA TRP A 370 22.57 8.15 -10.14
C TRP A 370 21.14 8.53 -9.78
N LEU A 371 20.24 7.54 -9.65
CA LEU A 371 18.87 7.80 -9.21
C LEU A 371 18.84 8.37 -7.79
N ALA A 372 19.70 7.86 -6.91
CA ALA A 372 19.83 8.39 -5.55
C ALA A 372 20.33 9.85 -5.55
N TYR A 373 21.33 10.14 -6.38
CA TYR A 373 21.86 11.49 -6.58
C TYR A 373 20.78 12.46 -7.09
N GLN A 374 19.98 12.05 -8.08
CA GLN A 374 18.86 12.84 -8.58
C GLN A 374 17.78 13.12 -7.53
N ARG A 375 17.50 12.14 -6.65
CA ARG A 375 16.55 12.32 -5.54
C ARG A 375 17.03 13.36 -4.54
N LEU A 376 18.31 13.37 -4.17
CA LEU A 376 18.87 14.42 -3.31
C LEU A 376 18.82 15.81 -3.98
N GLY A 377 18.99 15.85 -5.30
CA GLY A 377 18.89 17.06 -6.10
C GLY A 377 17.60 17.87 -5.90
N ARG A 378 16.49 17.21 -5.53
CA ARG A 378 15.20 17.87 -5.26
C ARG A 378 15.29 18.90 -4.13
N LEU A 379 16.13 18.63 -3.13
CA LEU A 379 16.27 19.47 -1.93
C LEU A 379 16.77 20.87 -2.29
N GLN A 380 17.53 20.98 -3.40
CA GLN A 380 17.96 22.28 -3.92
C GLN A 380 16.80 23.15 -4.41
N VAL A 381 15.79 22.53 -5.04
CA VAL A 381 14.66 23.26 -5.64
C VAL A 381 13.67 23.65 -4.56
N SER A 382 13.36 22.74 -3.64
CA SER A 382 12.57 23.05 -2.45
C SER A 382 13.19 24.18 -1.63
N GLY A 383 14.52 24.21 -1.49
CA GLY A 383 15.24 25.31 -0.84
C GLY A 383 15.05 26.66 -1.56
N LYS A 384 15.16 26.69 -2.89
CA LYS A 384 14.99 27.92 -3.68
C LYS A 384 13.55 28.44 -3.67
N GLU A 385 12.56 27.55 -3.80
CA GLU A 385 11.14 27.91 -3.76
C GLU A 385 10.73 28.40 -2.36
N ASN A 386 11.25 27.78 -1.29
CA ASN A 386 11.01 28.22 0.07
C ASN A 386 11.69 29.56 0.39
N ILE A 387 12.90 29.81 -0.11
CA ILE A 387 13.55 31.12 0.01
C ILE A 387 12.71 32.21 -0.67
N ALA A 388 12.21 31.95 -1.90
CA ALA A 388 11.35 32.89 -2.60
C ALA A 388 10.01 33.15 -1.88
N LEU A 389 9.40 32.09 -1.32
CA LEU A 389 8.17 32.20 -0.49
C LEU A 389 8.40 32.97 0.80
N ASP A 390 9.56 32.79 1.45
CA ASP A 390 9.89 33.48 2.70
C ASP A 390 10.25 34.96 2.45
N GLU A 391 10.91 35.26 1.33
CA GLU A 391 11.13 36.63 0.83
C GLU A 391 9.81 37.33 0.50
N GLU A 392 8.87 36.65 -0.15
CA GLU A 392 7.54 37.19 -0.44
C GLU A 392 6.73 37.44 0.85
N ARG A 393 6.84 36.54 1.84
CA ARG A 393 6.22 36.70 3.16
C ARG A 393 6.83 37.87 3.94
N ARG A 394 8.15 38.08 3.86
CA ARG A 394 8.83 39.26 4.45
C ARG A 394 8.42 40.55 3.76
N ALA A 395 8.33 40.55 2.43
CA ALA A 395 7.86 41.70 1.65
C ALA A 395 6.40 42.07 1.99
N LYS A 396 5.53 41.07 2.21
CA LYS A 396 4.14 41.27 2.66
C LYS A 396 4.04 41.78 4.10
N ARG A 397 4.99 41.45 4.98
CA ARG A 397 5.08 41.98 6.35
C ARG A 397 5.53 43.44 6.40
N HIS A 398 6.36 43.89 5.45
CA HIS A 398 6.79 45.29 5.35
C HIS A 398 5.85 46.19 4.52
N ARG A 399 4.75 45.64 3.98
CA ARG A 399 3.73 46.38 3.22
C ARG A 399 2.39 46.55 3.95
N ARG A 400 2.31 46.22 5.25
CA ARG A 400 1.18 46.65 6.07
C ARG A 400 1.54 48.01 6.70
N PRO A 401 0.75 49.06 6.45
CA PRO A 401 0.97 50.38 7.05
C PRO A 401 0.86 50.35 8.57
#